data_AF-A0A2G9UC34-F1
#
_entry.id   AF-A0A2G9UC34-F1
#
_cell.length_a   1.000
_cell.length_b   1.000
_cell.length_c   1.000
_cell.angle_alpha   90.00
_cell.angle_beta   90.00
_cell.angle_gamma   90.00
#
_symmetry.space_group_name_H-M   'P 1'
#
loop_
_entity.id
_entity.type
_entity.pdbx_description
1 polymer ?
#
loop_
_entity_poly.entity_id
_entity_poly.type
_entity_poly.pdbx_seq_one_letter_code
_entity_poly.pdbx_strand_id
1 'polypeptide(L)'
;MDTKPLAVAEFARMYEEFFKSGALDLRHDVTGKVLSIGLGAGYINSFLHHHFPNLNITVIELDPKMLEIAQKWYGFEMDESHRVIIDDGMAFIKKAVENGINNSLSSKALWFSTKGQYVMENKEIQGRHTKV
;
A
#
# COMPACT_ATOMS: atom_id res chain seq x y z
N MET A 1 -13.50 -29.26 11.78
CA MET A 1 -13.09 -27.93 12.28
C MET A 1 -13.21 -26.97 11.12
N ASP A 2 -14.33 -26.24 11.05
CA ASP A 2 -14.57 -25.22 10.03
C ASP A 2 -13.83 -23.93 10.39
N THR A 3 -12.65 -23.74 9.83
CA THR A 3 -11.84 -22.51 9.97
C THR A 3 -12.23 -21.42 8.97
N LYS A 4 -13.17 -21.70 8.05
CA LYS A 4 -13.63 -20.78 6.99
C LYS A 4 -14.23 -19.45 7.49
N PRO A 5 -14.96 -19.35 8.61
CA PRO A 5 -15.57 -18.07 9.01
C PRO A 5 -14.55 -17.05 9.53
N LEU A 6 -13.50 -17.52 10.21
CA LEU A 6 -12.53 -16.64 10.88
C LEU A 6 -11.60 -15.96 9.86
N ALA A 7 -11.13 -16.69 8.85
CA ALA A 7 -10.29 -16.13 7.80
C ALA A 7 -11.01 -15.03 7.00
N VAL A 8 -12.30 -15.24 6.70
CA VAL A 8 -13.12 -14.24 6.00
C VAL A 8 -13.36 -13.00 6.88
N ALA A 9 -13.61 -13.19 8.17
CA ALA A 9 -13.81 -12.09 9.11
C ALA A 9 -12.53 -11.26 9.36
N GLU A 10 -11.37 -11.90 9.50
CA GLU A 10 -10.07 -11.21 9.61
C GLU A 10 -9.74 -10.43 8.34
N PHE A 11 -10.08 -10.98 7.17
CA PHE A 11 -9.90 -10.31 5.89
C PHE A 11 -10.84 -9.11 5.74
N ALA A 12 -12.11 -9.25 6.13
CA ALA A 12 -13.08 -8.15 6.18
C ALA A 12 -12.66 -7.04 7.16
N ARG A 13 -12.10 -7.40 8.33
CA ARG A 13 -11.53 -6.45 9.28
C ARG A 13 -10.36 -5.69 8.70
N MET A 14 -9.43 -6.37 8.03
CA MET A 14 -8.32 -5.72 7.34
C MET A 14 -8.82 -4.66 6.37
N TYR A 15 -9.88 -4.96 5.59
CA TYR A 15 -10.52 -3.98 4.73
C TYR A 15 -11.13 -2.83 5.53
N GLU A 16 -11.98 -3.12 6.51
CA GLU A 16 -12.63 -2.08 7.30
C GLU A 16 -11.64 -1.14 7.97
N GLU A 17 -10.53 -1.63 8.51
CA GLU A 17 -9.48 -0.80 9.12
C GLU A 17 -8.71 0.03 8.08
N PHE A 18 -8.44 -0.54 6.90
CA PHE A 18 -7.86 0.19 5.76
C PHE A 18 -8.72 1.41 5.38
N PHE A 19 -10.04 1.25 5.40
CA PHE A 19 -10.99 2.32 5.06
C PHE A 19 -11.33 3.26 6.23
N LYS A 20 -11.51 2.73 7.44
CA LYS A 20 -11.83 3.50 8.66
C LYS A 20 -10.68 4.39 9.11
N SER A 21 -9.44 3.99 8.86
CA SER A 21 -8.26 4.84 9.10
C SER A 21 -8.23 6.08 8.20
N GLY A 22 -9.15 6.22 7.26
CA GLY A 22 -9.22 7.31 6.28
C GLY A 22 -8.08 7.27 5.28
N ALA A 23 -7.45 6.10 5.08
CA ALA A 23 -6.39 5.91 4.08
C ALA A 23 -6.95 5.89 2.65
N LEU A 24 -8.21 5.49 2.50
CA LEU A 24 -8.96 5.56 1.26
C LEU A 24 -10.44 5.82 1.55
N ASP A 25 -11.08 6.65 0.74
CA ASP A 25 -12.54 6.79 0.75
C ASP A 25 -13.16 5.53 0.11
N LEU A 26 -14.27 5.02 0.65
CA LEU A 26 -14.95 3.80 0.17
C LEU A 26 -15.65 4.00 -1.18
N ARG A 27 -15.45 5.14 -1.84
CA ARG A 27 -16.03 5.43 -3.14
C ARG A 27 -15.22 4.76 -4.25
N HIS A 28 -15.92 4.07 -5.13
CA HIS A 28 -15.34 3.43 -6.31
C HIS A 28 -14.59 4.41 -7.22
N ASP A 29 -14.97 5.69 -7.22
CA ASP A 29 -14.39 6.74 -8.06
C ASP A 29 -13.20 7.46 -7.42
N VAL A 30 -12.73 7.02 -6.25
CA VAL A 30 -11.62 7.65 -5.53
C VAL A 30 -10.36 7.73 -6.38
N THR A 31 -9.83 8.94 -6.53
CA THR A 31 -8.57 9.22 -7.23
C THR A 31 -7.45 9.38 -6.21
N GLY A 32 -6.29 8.77 -6.47
CA GLY A 32 -5.17 8.89 -5.54
C GLY A 32 -3.92 8.19 -6.04
N LYS A 33 -2.79 8.50 -5.40
CA LYS A 33 -1.52 7.78 -5.60
C LYS A 33 -1.30 6.88 -4.39
N VAL A 34 -1.14 5.58 -4.65
CA VAL A 34 -0.90 4.57 -3.62
C VAL A 34 0.51 4.02 -3.77
N LEU A 35 1.26 4.02 -2.66
CA LEU A 35 2.52 3.31 -2.55
C LEU A 35 2.31 2.08 -1.67
N SER A 36 2.51 0.89 -2.25
CA SER A 36 2.40 -0.39 -1.57
C SER A 36 3.79 -0.98 -1.40
N ILE A 37 4.21 -1.30 -0.17
CA ILE A 37 5.51 -1.94 0.08
C ILE A 37 5.27 -3.42 0.35
N GLY A 38 5.79 -4.27 -0.53
CA GLY A 38 5.51 -5.70 -0.58
C GLY A 38 4.37 -6.03 -1.56
N LEU A 39 4.68 -6.79 -2.60
CA LEU A 39 3.71 -7.37 -3.51
C LEU A 39 3.06 -8.61 -2.91
N GLY A 40 3.87 -9.49 -2.28
CA GLY A 40 3.42 -10.81 -1.89
C GLY A 40 2.89 -11.58 -3.12
N ALA A 41 1.73 -12.24 -2.99
CA ALA A 41 1.04 -12.88 -4.12
C ALA A 41 0.25 -11.89 -5.01
N GLY A 42 0.27 -10.59 -4.71
CA GLY A 42 -0.41 -9.57 -5.51
C GLY A 42 -1.90 -9.37 -5.24
N TYR A 43 -2.50 -10.10 -4.29
CA TYR A 43 -3.96 -10.09 -4.06
C TYR A 43 -4.50 -8.71 -3.67
N ILE A 44 -3.92 -8.06 -2.65
CA ILE A 44 -4.40 -6.74 -2.18
C ILE A 44 -4.22 -5.66 -3.26
N ASN A 45 -3.11 -5.71 -3.99
CA ASN A 45 -2.80 -4.75 -5.05
C ASN A 45 -3.77 -4.91 -6.23
N SER A 46 -4.04 -6.15 -6.64
CA SER A 46 -5.03 -6.47 -7.68
C SER A 46 -6.44 -6.10 -7.25
N PHE A 47 -6.80 -6.34 -5.98
CA PHE A 47 -8.09 -5.94 -5.44
C PHE A 47 -8.28 -4.42 -5.53
N LEU A 48 -7.29 -3.64 -5.06
CA LEU A 48 -7.35 -2.18 -5.09
C LEU A 48 -7.45 -1.66 -6.53
N HIS A 49 -6.65 -2.22 -7.43
CA HIS A 49 -6.67 -1.85 -8.85
C HIS A 49 -8.03 -2.13 -9.51
N HIS A 50 -8.62 -3.30 -9.24
CA HIS A 50 -9.91 -3.68 -9.81
C HIS A 50 -11.09 -2.89 -9.24
N HIS A 51 -11.09 -2.63 -7.93
CA HIS A 51 -12.22 -2.00 -7.24
C HIS A 51 -12.12 -0.47 -7.15
N PHE A 52 -10.97 0.11 -7.49
CA PHE A 52 -10.76 1.56 -7.49
C PHE A 52 -9.93 1.95 -8.73
N PRO A 53 -10.54 1.93 -9.93
CA PRO A 53 -9.83 2.06 -11.20
C PRO A 53 -9.10 3.41 -11.40
N ASN A 54 -9.44 4.40 -10.59
CA ASN A 54 -8.83 5.74 -10.62
C ASN A 54 -7.57 5.86 -9.73
N LEU A 55 -7.16 4.78 -9.04
CA LEU A 55 -5.94 4.77 -8.25
C LEU A 55 -4.72 4.51 -9.13
N ASN A 56 -3.69 5.30 -8.90
CA ASN A 56 -2.35 5.06 -9.45
C ASN A 56 -1.51 4.35 -8.39
N ILE A 57 -1.37 3.03 -8.52
CA ILE A 57 -0.74 2.12 -7.57
C ILE A 57 0.69 1.81 -8.02
N THR A 58 1.64 2.10 -7.14
CA THR A 58 3.04 1.66 -7.27
C THR A 58 3.35 0.67 -6.17
N VAL A 59 3.74 -0.54 -6.53
CA VAL A 59 4.18 -1.57 -5.59
C VAL A 59 5.70 -1.65 -5.61
N ILE A 60 6.35 -1.57 -4.45
CA ILE A 60 7.78 -1.85 -4.30
C ILE A 60 7.92 -3.26 -3.74
N GLU A 61 8.56 -4.14 -4.50
CA GLU A 61 8.81 -5.53 -4.10
C GLU A 61 10.30 -5.81 -4.05
N LEU A 62 10.73 -6.53 -3.02
CA LEU A 62 12.14 -6.85 -2.79
C LEU A 62 12.59 -8.04 -3.65
N ASP A 63 11.75 -9.09 -3.75
CA ASP A 63 12.09 -10.31 -4.46
C ASP A 63 11.41 -10.39 -5.85
N PRO A 64 12.16 -10.33 -6.96
CA PRO A 64 11.60 -10.47 -8.30
C PRO A 64 10.85 -11.79 -8.52
N LYS A 65 11.17 -12.86 -7.77
CA LYS A 65 10.44 -14.13 -7.86
C LYS A 65 9.00 -14.00 -7.39
N MET A 66 8.70 -13.07 -6.48
CA MET A 66 7.32 -12.83 -6.04
C MET A 66 6.48 -12.22 -7.16
N LEU A 67 7.07 -11.36 -7.99
CA LEU A 67 6.41 -10.86 -9.20
C LEU A 67 6.11 -12.00 -10.17
N GLU A 68 7.08 -12.87 -10.43
CA GLU A 68 6.87 -14.04 -11.29
C GLU A 68 5.74 -14.95 -10.76
N ILE A 69 5.71 -15.19 -9.45
CA ILE A 69 4.68 -16.01 -8.81
C ILE A 69 3.31 -15.35 -8.92
N ALA A 70 3.22 -14.05 -8.63
CA ALA A 70 1.98 -13.29 -8.71
C ALA A 70 1.38 -13.32 -10.13
N GLN A 71 2.22 -13.11 -11.15
CA GLN A 71 1.78 -13.14 -12.55
C GLN A 71 1.40 -14.56 -13.00
N LYS A 72 2.22 -15.56 -12.69
CA LYS A 72 2.04 -16.93 -13.19
C LYS A 72 0.88 -17.67 -12.54
N TRP A 73 0.67 -17.45 -11.24
CA TRP A 73 -0.26 -18.28 -10.45
C TRP A 73 -1.47 -17.53 -9.92
N TYR A 74 -1.39 -16.20 -9.79
CA TYR A 74 -2.44 -15.38 -9.18
C TYR A 74 -3.07 -14.36 -10.13
N GLY A 75 -2.69 -14.39 -11.42
CA GLY A 75 -3.28 -13.51 -12.44
C GLY A 75 -3.00 -12.04 -12.22
N PHE A 76 -1.85 -11.70 -11.61
CA PHE A 76 -1.45 -10.32 -11.40
C PHE A 76 -1.13 -9.63 -12.73
N GLU A 77 -1.78 -8.49 -12.97
CA GLU A 77 -1.61 -7.69 -14.19
C GLU A 77 -1.07 -6.30 -13.85
N MET A 78 -0.20 -5.78 -14.72
CA MET A 78 0.34 -4.43 -14.63
C MET A 78 -0.15 -3.61 -15.82
N ASP A 79 -0.40 -2.33 -15.58
CA ASP A 79 -0.75 -1.34 -16.60
C ASP A 79 -0.22 0.06 -16.24
N GLU A 80 -0.70 1.09 -16.92
CA GLU A 80 -0.29 2.49 -16.69
C GLU A 80 -0.60 2.99 -15.27
N SER A 81 -1.64 2.43 -14.65
CA SER A 81 -2.13 2.80 -13.33
C SER A 81 -1.71 1.82 -12.22
N HIS A 82 -1.19 0.63 -12.56
CA HIS A 82 -0.77 -0.39 -11.60
C HIS A 82 0.56 -1.02 -12.01
N ARG A 83 1.63 -0.74 -11.25
CA ARG A 83 3.00 -1.17 -11.59
C ARG A 83 3.78 -1.68 -10.39
N VAL A 84 4.76 -2.53 -10.68
CA VAL A 84 5.71 -3.07 -9.70
C VAL A 84 7.12 -2.58 -10.02
N ILE A 85 7.83 -2.13 -8.99
CA ILE A 85 9.26 -1.78 -9.03
C ILE A 85 9.99 -2.74 -8.12
N ILE A 86 11.01 -3.42 -8.66
CA ILE A 86 11.89 -4.28 -7.87
C ILE A 86 12.96 -3.41 -7.22
N ASP A 87 12.81 -3.11 -5.93
CA ASP A 87 13.77 -2.33 -5.13
C ASP A 87 13.57 -2.67 -3.64
N ASP A 88 14.54 -2.29 -2.80
CA ASP A 88 14.37 -2.32 -1.36
C ASP A 88 13.44 -1.18 -0.93
N GLY A 89 12.32 -1.53 -0.28
CA GLY A 89 11.30 -0.55 0.13
C GLY A 89 11.81 0.52 1.08
N MET A 90 12.76 0.20 1.96
CA MET A 90 13.34 1.17 2.90
C MET A 90 14.28 2.13 2.17
N ALA A 91 15.10 1.61 1.25
CA ALA A 91 15.96 2.42 0.40
C ALA A 91 15.14 3.32 -0.52
N PHE A 92 14.03 2.80 -1.08
CA PHE A 92 13.11 3.57 -1.91
C PHE A 92 12.52 4.76 -1.15
N ILE A 93 12.00 4.53 0.06
CA ILE A 93 11.44 5.59 0.92
C ILE A 93 12.52 6.62 1.26
N LYS A 94 13.72 6.17 1.64
CA LYS A 94 14.84 7.06 1.98
C LYS A 94 15.22 7.97 0.81
N LYS A 95 15.41 7.41 -0.39
CA LYS A 95 15.67 8.17 -1.62
C LYS A 95 14.55 9.17 -1.90
N ALA A 96 13.29 8.77 -1.70
CA ALA A 96 12.16 9.65 -1.96
C ALA A 96 12.12 10.85 -0.99
N VAL A 97 12.43 10.64 0.29
CA VAL A 97 12.57 11.72 1.28
C VAL A 97 13.74 12.65 0.92
N GLU A 98 14.90 12.08 0.58
CA GLU A 98 16.11 12.83 0.22
C GLU A 98 15.93 13.67 -1.07
N ASN A 99 15.20 13.14 -2.05
CA ASN A 99 14.90 13.83 -3.30
C ASN A 99 13.80 14.91 -3.16
N GLY A 100 13.35 15.19 -1.93
CA GLY A 100 12.35 16.20 -1.66
C GLY A 100 10.97 15.81 -2.17
N ILE A 101 10.34 14.80 -1.53
CA ILE A 101 8.88 14.72 -1.52
C ILE A 101 8.36 16.03 -0.90
N ASN A 102 8.09 17.01 -1.76
CA ASN A 102 7.40 18.25 -1.43
C ASN A 102 5.94 17.88 -1.11
N ASN A 103 5.62 17.68 0.17
CA ASN A 103 4.33 17.85 0.88
C ASN A 103 3.00 17.61 0.12
N SER A 104 2.96 16.80 -0.93
CA SER A 104 1.75 16.57 -1.76
C SER A 104 1.39 15.10 -1.93
N LEU A 105 2.21 14.19 -1.39
CA LEU A 105 1.73 12.86 -1.07
C LEU A 105 1.06 12.97 0.29
N SER A 106 -0.26 12.80 0.36
CA SER A 106 -0.89 12.40 1.62
C SER A 106 -0.38 10.98 1.92
N SER A 107 0.83 10.88 2.45
CA SER A 107 1.53 9.62 2.65
C SER A 107 0.94 8.89 3.85
N LYS A 108 -0.17 8.19 3.64
CA LYS A 108 -0.59 7.12 4.55
C LYS A 108 0.14 5.85 4.13
N ALA A 109 1.26 5.58 4.77
CA ALA A 109 2.02 4.35 4.60
C ALA A 109 1.46 3.27 5.53
N LEU A 110 0.99 2.15 4.97
CA LEU A 110 0.55 0.98 5.71
C LEU A 110 1.65 -0.08 5.63
N TRP A 111 2.12 -0.54 6.80
CA TRP A 111 3.17 -1.55 6.92
C TRP A 111 2.54 -2.85 7.42
N PHE A 112 2.68 -3.93 6.64
CA PHE A 112 2.18 -5.26 7.01
C PHE A 112 3.36 -6.17 7.40
N SER A 113 3.39 -6.58 8.67
CA SER A 113 4.32 -7.60 9.18
C SER A 113 3.57 -8.74 9.86
N THR A 114 4.07 -9.96 9.69
CA THR A 114 3.50 -11.20 10.23
C THR A 114 3.45 -11.26 11.77
N LYS A 115 3.99 -10.25 12.46
CA LYS A 115 3.99 -10.14 13.94
C LYS A 115 3.06 -9.04 14.49
N GLY A 116 2.28 -8.35 13.65
CA GLY A 116 1.33 -7.34 14.09
C GLY A 116 1.24 -6.16 13.13
N GLN A 117 0.03 -5.63 12.98
CA GLN A 117 -0.24 -4.40 12.22
C GLN A 117 0.21 -3.18 13.04
N TYR A 118 0.97 -2.29 12.45
CA TYR A 118 1.28 -0.97 13.01
C TYR A 118 0.81 0.11 12.04
N VAL A 119 -0.17 0.90 12.45
CA VAL A 119 -0.57 2.13 11.77
C VAL A 119 0.16 3.28 12.46
N MET A 120 1.13 3.88 11.75
CA MET A 120 1.79 5.10 12.23
C MET A 120 0.97 6.30 11.76
N GLU A 121 0.12 6.83 12.64
CA GLU A 121 -0.55 8.10 12.40
C GLU A 121 0.43 9.24 12.71
N ASN A 122 0.99 9.87 11.68
CA ASN A 122 1.79 11.08 11.87
C ASN A 122 0.85 12.21 12.29
N LYS A 123 0.78 12.49 13.59
CA LYS A 123 0.47 13.85 14.04
C LYS A 123 1.46 14.78 13.37
N GLU A 124 0.93 15.79 12.69
CA GLU A 124 1.68 16.84 12.01
C GLU A 124 2.97 17.18 12.76
N ILE A 125 4.12 16.92 12.12
CA ILE A 125 5.37 17.54 12.56
C ILE A 125 5.26 18.99 12.12
N GLN A 126 4.61 19.79 12.96
CA GLN A 126 4.53 21.22 12.82
C GLN A 126 5.97 21.75 12.89
N GLY A 127 6.43 22.28 11.77
CA GLY A 127 7.77 22.85 11.65
C GLY A 127 7.98 23.88 12.76
N ARG A 128 8.92 23.59 13.68
CA ARG A 128 9.50 24.64 14.50
C ARG A 128 10.33 25.52 13.57
N HIS A 129 9.75 26.64 13.17
CA HIS A 129 10.52 27.84 12.89
C HIS A 129 11.32 28.19 14.14
N THR A 130 12.60 27.87 14.18
CA THR A 130 13.56 28.63 14.97
C THR A 130 14.06 29.77 14.11
N LYS A 131 13.41 30.93 14.25
CA LYS A 131 14.09 32.21 14.10
C LYS A 131 15.01 32.37 15.32
N VAL A 132 16.31 32.40 15.08
CA VAL A 132 17.29 33.34 15.67
C VAL A 132 18.50 33.39 14.77
#